data_AF-A0AAJ0D4P4-F1
#
_entry.id   AF-A0AAJ0D4P4-F1
#
_cell.length_a   1.000
_cell.length_b   1.000
_cell.length_c   1.000
_cell.angle_alpha   90.00
_cell.angle_beta   90.00
_cell.angle_gamma   90.00
#
_symmetry.space_group_name_H-M   'P 1'
#
loop_
_entity.id
_entity.type
_entity.pdbx_description
1 polymer ?
#
loop_
_entity_poly.entity_id
_entity_poly.type
_entity_poly.pdbx_seq_one_letter_code
_entity_poly.pdbx_strand_id
1 'polypeptide(L)'
;MNSSIRTKFNADSIFQAIDQLGIHREGPYFDGEFRGGQCHVFKVNFKHDQDRSLAIRVPLYMDPDATIEALEAELRNYDELEAKGLPWAPKCHGRSLTFDNPAGYPFIVLSWIDGSKLAWTESFPQRPLRDDILTQMAKMQLDLIEYTLENSHSTTTEFFERLLRNRRSRVEQFKFADLSLQDCLDQQALLSTILGADGSDTALAMDHGDFKPENIIVDQEYNVKGMRGTPSEAYAIRKYDLTDQDLRAKLRKIPDRDAFPKMTQDITLLPPLSDVTKLFFKRPQIHCLLEEFGGSIVLQMFLEEVQAMEFLARHLHPNIVPYHGYVIKRGHVTGIALTRYQKILDHHFYNDASDLDLDRFERQCRDAIDRIHSLGLAHNDPRPPHRTRQS
;
A
#
# COMPACT_ATOMS: atom_id res chain seq x y z
N MET A 1 4.50 24.07 29.07
CA MET A 1 3.16 24.47 28.59
C MET A 1 3.23 24.66 27.09
N ASN A 2 2.75 23.68 26.34
CA ASN A 2 2.03 23.85 25.07
C ASN A 2 1.52 22.46 24.69
N SER A 3 0.43 22.06 25.35
CA SER A 3 -0.38 20.93 24.92
C SER A 3 -0.92 21.27 23.53
N SER A 4 -0.53 20.48 22.55
CA SER A 4 -1.00 20.52 21.16
C SER A 4 -2.53 20.58 21.10
N ILE A 5 -3.06 21.77 20.85
CA ILE A 5 -4.40 21.93 20.29
C ILE A 5 -4.24 21.49 18.84
N ARG A 6 -4.54 20.22 18.53
CA ARG A 6 -4.84 19.84 17.14
C ARG A 6 -6.09 20.61 16.75
N THR A 7 -5.91 21.77 16.12
CA THR A 7 -7.00 22.57 15.58
C THR A 7 -7.79 21.68 14.63
N LYS A 8 -9.07 21.48 14.93
CA LYS A 8 -9.96 20.65 14.11
C LYS A 8 -10.04 21.28 12.71
N PHE A 9 -9.56 20.56 11.69
CA PHE A 9 -9.62 21.03 10.31
C PHE A 9 -11.09 21.33 9.93
N ASN A 10 -11.35 22.53 9.41
CA ASN A 10 -12.68 22.95 8.99
C ASN A 10 -12.86 22.65 7.50
N ALA A 11 -13.57 21.60 7.14
CA ALA A 11 -13.74 21.21 5.73
C ALA A 11 -14.33 22.33 4.87
N ASP A 12 -15.30 23.11 5.36
CA ASP A 12 -15.98 24.17 4.59
C ASP A 12 -15.01 25.26 4.08
N SER A 13 -13.88 25.44 4.76
CA SER A 13 -12.84 26.38 4.34
C SER A 13 -12.15 26.00 3.02
N ILE A 14 -12.28 24.74 2.57
CA ILE A 14 -11.84 24.28 1.25
C ILE A 14 -12.50 25.09 0.14
N PHE A 15 -13.78 25.44 0.26
CA PHE A 15 -14.48 26.19 -0.78
C PHE A 15 -13.88 27.58 -0.99
N GLN A 16 -13.51 28.26 0.09
CA GLN A 16 -12.80 29.53 0.01
C GLN A 16 -11.38 29.34 -0.55
N ALA A 17 -10.71 28.24 -0.19
CA ALA A 17 -9.36 27.96 -0.66
C ALA A 17 -9.30 27.67 -2.16
N ILE A 18 -10.25 26.91 -2.71
CA ILE A 18 -10.31 26.66 -4.17
C ILE A 18 -10.76 27.91 -4.95
N ASP A 19 -11.60 28.76 -4.34
CA ASP A 19 -11.99 30.05 -4.93
C ASP A 19 -10.77 30.97 -5.10
N GLN A 20 -9.88 31.02 -4.10
CA GLN A 20 -8.61 31.77 -4.21
C GLN A 20 -7.68 31.27 -5.31
N LEU A 21 -7.78 29.99 -5.70
CA LEU A 21 -7.02 29.43 -6.82
C LEU A 21 -7.63 29.77 -8.20
N GLY A 22 -8.70 30.56 -8.25
CA GLY A 22 -9.40 30.89 -9.48
C GLY A 22 -10.33 29.79 -9.98
N ILE A 23 -10.58 28.75 -9.17
CA ILE A 23 -11.48 27.63 -9.50
C ILE A 23 -12.91 28.05 -9.13
N HIS A 24 -13.39 29.10 -9.78
CA HIS A 24 -14.70 29.69 -9.53
C HIS A 24 -15.79 28.90 -10.26
N ARG A 25 -16.65 28.20 -9.50
CA ARG A 25 -17.81 27.49 -10.02
C ARG A 25 -18.98 27.61 -9.04
N GLU A 26 -20.18 27.71 -9.58
CA GLU A 26 -21.37 28.03 -8.79
C GLU A 26 -21.79 26.88 -7.86
N GLY A 27 -21.92 27.19 -6.58
CA GLY A 27 -22.44 26.31 -5.55
C GLY A 27 -21.63 25.03 -5.35
N PRO A 28 -20.37 25.12 -4.88
CA PRO A 28 -19.60 23.95 -4.51
C PRO A 28 -20.26 23.23 -3.33
N TYR A 29 -20.23 21.90 -3.33
CA TYR A 29 -20.67 21.06 -2.21
C TYR A 29 -19.83 19.78 -2.14
N PHE A 30 -19.75 19.20 -0.94
CA PHE A 30 -19.08 17.91 -0.75
C PHE A 30 -20.00 16.76 -1.19
N ASP A 31 -19.51 15.93 -2.10
CA ASP A 31 -20.16 14.71 -2.60
C ASP A 31 -19.48 13.43 -2.07
N GLY A 32 -18.52 13.58 -1.15
CA GLY A 32 -17.88 12.46 -0.48
C GLY A 32 -16.61 12.85 0.26
N GLU A 33 -16.31 12.09 1.31
CA GLU A 33 -15.07 12.20 2.09
C GLU A 33 -14.38 10.85 2.13
N PHE A 34 -13.08 10.83 1.84
CA PHE A 34 -12.29 9.62 1.73
C PHE A 34 -11.02 9.75 2.55
N ARG A 35 -10.86 8.88 3.54
CA ARG A 35 -9.68 8.82 4.40
C ARG A 35 -8.80 7.65 3.98
N GLY A 36 -7.49 7.88 3.84
CA GLY A 36 -6.55 6.79 3.57
C GLY A 36 -5.12 7.26 3.30
N GLY A 37 -4.16 6.45 3.73
CA GLY A 37 -2.75 6.84 3.67
C GLY A 37 -2.48 8.05 4.56
N GLN A 38 -1.72 9.01 4.03
CA GLN A 38 -1.36 10.24 4.74
C GLN A 38 -2.33 11.41 4.49
N CYS A 39 -3.36 11.21 3.67
CA CYS A 39 -4.27 12.26 3.21
C CYS A 39 -5.75 12.01 3.53
N HIS A 40 -6.47 13.10 3.68
CA HIS A 40 -7.93 13.18 3.59
C HIS A 40 -8.29 13.77 2.23
N VAL A 41 -9.14 13.08 1.48
CA VAL A 41 -9.58 13.50 0.14
C VAL A 41 -11.05 13.85 0.16
N PHE A 42 -11.38 15.07 -0.27
CA PHE A 42 -12.76 15.55 -0.40
C PHE A 42 -13.16 15.53 -1.88
N LYS A 43 -14.28 14.87 -2.19
CA LYS A 43 -14.91 14.99 -3.51
C LYS A 43 -15.78 16.24 -3.51
N VAL A 44 -15.48 17.18 -4.39
CA VAL A 44 -16.21 18.44 -4.54
C VAL A 44 -16.91 18.47 -5.89
N ASN A 45 -18.22 18.70 -5.86
CA ASN A 45 -19.07 18.87 -7.03
C ASN A 45 -19.63 20.29 -7.06
N PHE A 46 -20.19 20.68 -8.22
CA PHE A 46 -20.78 22.00 -8.43
C PHE A 46 -22.20 21.86 -8.96
N LYS A 47 -23.12 22.74 -8.53
CA LYS A 47 -24.57 22.60 -8.81
C LYS A 47 -24.91 22.54 -10.30
N HIS A 48 -24.12 23.20 -11.15
CA HIS A 48 -24.34 23.32 -12.59
C HIS A 48 -23.21 22.69 -13.44
N ASP A 49 -22.30 21.94 -12.83
CA ASP A 49 -21.18 21.28 -13.52
C ASP A 49 -20.80 19.97 -12.78
N GLN A 50 -21.68 18.98 -12.89
CA GLN A 50 -21.53 17.69 -12.19
C GLN A 50 -20.54 16.74 -12.89
N ASP A 51 -20.29 16.96 -14.19
CA ASP A 51 -19.39 16.13 -15.01
C ASP A 51 -17.90 16.42 -14.74
N ARG A 52 -17.60 17.40 -13.88
CA ARG A 52 -16.24 17.83 -13.56
C ARG A 52 -16.05 17.92 -12.04
N SER A 53 -16.24 16.78 -11.41
CA SER A 53 -15.95 16.60 -9.99
C SER A 53 -14.45 16.78 -9.71
N LEU A 54 -14.11 17.32 -8.54
CA LEU A 54 -12.72 17.53 -8.10
C LEU A 54 -12.39 16.66 -6.90
N ALA A 55 -11.14 16.22 -6.83
CA ALA A 55 -10.55 15.57 -5.66
C ALA A 55 -9.62 16.56 -4.94
N ILE A 56 -10.01 17.02 -3.75
CA ILE A 56 -9.17 17.91 -2.92
C ILE A 56 -8.41 17.06 -1.92
N ARG A 57 -7.09 16.93 -2.09
CA ARG A 57 -6.22 16.11 -1.25
C ARG A 57 -5.55 16.99 -0.19
N VAL A 58 -5.83 16.72 1.08
CA VAL A 58 -5.28 17.45 2.23
C VAL A 58 -4.52 16.45 3.13
N PRO A 59 -3.20 16.58 3.32
CA PRO A 59 -2.34 15.65 4.06
C PRO A 59 -2.47 15.82 5.60
N LEU A 60 -3.68 15.66 6.14
CA LEU A 60 -3.98 15.92 7.56
C LEU A 60 -3.28 14.97 8.55
N TYR A 61 -2.73 13.85 8.07
CA TYR A 61 -2.12 12.82 8.91
C TYR A 61 -0.60 12.77 8.78
N MET A 62 -0.02 13.66 7.97
CA MET A 62 1.43 13.77 7.81
C MET A 62 2.03 14.71 8.86
N ASP A 63 3.31 14.51 9.15
CA ASP A 63 4.12 15.48 9.89
C ASP A 63 4.10 16.83 9.15
N PRO A 64 3.64 17.93 9.78
CA PRO A 64 3.61 19.25 9.13
C PRO A 64 4.94 19.66 8.52
N ASP A 65 6.06 19.28 9.13
CA ASP A 65 7.40 19.65 8.68
C ASP A 65 7.81 18.89 7.39
N ALA A 66 7.26 17.70 7.16
CA ALA A 66 7.50 16.89 5.96
C ALA A 66 6.42 17.07 4.87
N THR A 67 5.34 17.79 5.20
CA THR A 67 4.13 17.83 4.37
C THR A 67 4.34 18.51 3.03
N ILE A 68 4.98 19.68 3.04
CA ILE A 68 5.18 20.47 1.82
C ILE A 68 6.11 19.73 0.86
N GLU A 69 7.23 19.20 1.35
CA GLU A 69 8.20 18.44 0.53
C GLU A 69 7.55 17.21 -0.11
N ALA A 70 6.71 16.49 0.64
CA ALA A 70 5.99 15.32 0.12
C ALA A 70 4.98 15.71 -0.97
N LEU A 71 4.21 16.79 -0.79
CA LEU A 71 3.30 17.28 -1.82
C LEU A 71 4.04 17.81 -3.05
N GLU A 72 5.18 18.47 -2.88
CA GLU A 72 6.02 18.91 -4.00
C GLU A 72 6.52 17.73 -4.82
N ALA A 73 6.93 16.64 -4.16
CA ALA A 73 7.28 15.40 -4.84
C ALA A 73 6.08 14.77 -5.58
N GLU A 74 4.92 14.73 -4.93
CA GLU A 74 3.67 14.25 -5.52
C GLU A 74 3.29 15.06 -6.77
N LEU A 75 3.44 16.38 -6.70
CA LEU A 75 3.11 17.30 -7.79
C LEU A 75 4.03 17.17 -9.00
N ARG A 76 5.34 16.95 -8.80
CA ARG A 76 6.27 16.70 -9.92
C ARG A 76 5.81 15.50 -10.75
N ASN A 77 5.31 14.46 -10.11
CA ASN A 77 4.78 13.29 -10.80
C ASN A 77 3.53 13.64 -11.61
N TYR A 78 2.58 14.42 -11.06
CA TYR A 78 1.40 14.84 -11.82
C TYR A 78 1.73 15.77 -12.99
N ASP A 79 2.65 16.72 -12.79
CA ASP A 79 3.12 17.63 -13.83
C ASP A 79 3.76 16.83 -15.00
N GLU A 80 4.54 15.79 -14.69
CA GLU A 80 5.14 14.88 -15.68
C GLU A 80 4.07 14.06 -16.43
N LEU A 81 3.14 13.43 -15.72
CA LEU A 81 2.07 12.64 -16.35
C LEU A 81 1.20 13.49 -17.29
N GLU A 82 0.94 14.73 -16.91
CA GLU A 82 0.18 15.68 -17.74
C GLU A 82 0.99 16.11 -18.96
N ALA A 83 2.29 16.40 -18.81
CA ALA A 83 3.18 16.72 -19.92
C ALA A 83 3.27 15.59 -20.96
N LYS A 84 3.20 14.34 -20.51
CA LYS A 84 3.17 13.15 -21.38
C LYS A 84 1.78 12.82 -21.94
N GLY A 85 0.72 13.49 -21.49
CA GLY A 85 -0.62 13.36 -22.05
C GLY A 85 -1.32 12.04 -21.74
N LEU A 86 -1.00 11.40 -20.61
CA LEU A 86 -1.61 10.12 -20.23
C LEU A 86 -3.10 10.30 -19.86
N PRO A 87 -4.05 9.72 -20.61
CA PRO A 87 -5.47 10.07 -20.51
C PRO A 87 -6.15 9.57 -19.23
N TRP A 88 -5.57 8.57 -18.58
CA TRP A 88 -6.09 7.97 -17.35
C TRP A 88 -5.53 8.62 -16.07
N ALA A 89 -4.55 9.53 -16.21
CA ALA A 89 -3.94 10.22 -15.08
C ALA A 89 -4.85 11.40 -14.61
N PRO A 90 -5.03 11.60 -13.30
CA PRO A 90 -5.68 12.80 -12.78
C PRO A 90 -4.92 14.06 -13.20
N LYS A 91 -5.63 15.10 -13.64
CA LYS A 91 -5.02 16.41 -13.94
C LYS A 91 -4.97 17.28 -12.71
N CYS A 92 -3.90 18.05 -12.56
CA CYS A 92 -3.77 19.01 -11.48
C CYS A 92 -4.46 20.33 -11.88
N HIS A 93 -5.51 20.72 -11.16
CA HIS A 93 -6.23 21.98 -11.39
C HIS A 93 -5.72 23.13 -10.52
N GLY A 94 -4.96 22.83 -9.47
CA GLY A 94 -4.46 23.82 -8.54
C GLY A 94 -3.79 23.19 -7.31
N ARG A 95 -3.07 24.01 -6.56
CA ARG A 95 -2.33 23.61 -5.36
C ARG A 95 -2.13 24.79 -4.43
N SER A 96 -2.06 24.51 -3.13
CA SER A 96 -1.54 25.43 -2.12
C SER A 96 -0.49 24.70 -1.29
N LEU A 97 0.76 25.18 -1.32
CA LEU A 97 1.90 24.57 -0.62
C LEU A 97 2.31 25.40 0.61
N THR A 98 1.32 25.94 1.31
CA THR A 98 1.51 26.74 2.52
C THR A 98 0.37 26.45 3.50
N PHE A 99 0.62 26.64 4.79
CA PHE A 99 -0.45 26.65 5.81
C PHE A 99 -1.20 27.98 5.86
N ASP A 100 -0.62 29.05 5.31
CA ASP A 100 -1.23 30.38 5.19
C ASP A 100 -2.17 30.43 3.98
N ASN A 101 -3.28 29.73 4.10
CA ASN A 101 -4.39 29.76 3.14
C ASN A 101 -5.71 29.53 3.89
N PRO A 102 -6.88 29.77 3.28
CA PRO A 102 -8.17 29.63 3.95
C PRO A 102 -8.41 28.26 4.58
N ALA A 103 -7.91 27.19 3.97
CA ALA A 103 -8.00 25.83 4.49
C ALA A 103 -7.10 25.57 5.70
N GLY A 104 -6.11 26.44 5.95
CA GLY A 104 -5.15 26.32 7.04
C GLY A 104 -4.19 25.13 6.91
N TYR A 105 -4.13 24.51 5.72
CA TYR A 105 -3.29 23.34 5.41
C TYR A 105 -2.89 23.35 3.93
N PRO A 106 -1.70 22.83 3.57
CA PRO A 106 -1.36 22.56 2.18
C PRO A 106 -2.35 21.57 1.54
N PHE A 107 -2.62 21.70 0.24
CA PHE A 107 -3.50 20.78 -0.49
C PHE A 107 -3.22 20.78 -2.00
N ILE A 108 -3.68 19.71 -2.66
CA ILE A 108 -3.67 19.56 -4.13
C ILE A 108 -5.10 19.37 -4.62
N VAL A 109 -5.44 20.00 -5.74
CA VAL A 109 -6.71 19.88 -6.44
C VAL A 109 -6.52 19.06 -7.71
N LEU A 110 -7.11 17.87 -7.76
CA LEU A 110 -7.03 16.98 -8.92
C LEU A 110 -8.40 16.77 -9.58
N SER A 111 -8.41 16.33 -10.83
CA SER A 111 -9.62 15.78 -11.45
C SER A 111 -10.09 14.55 -10.67
N TRP A 112 -11.40 14.43 -10.47
CA TRP A 112 -11.98 13.20 -9.93
C TRP A 112 -12.01 12.11 -11.01
N ILE A 113 -11.66 10.87 -10.64
CA ILE A 113 -11.83 9.71 -11.52
C ILE A 113 -13.13 9.02 -11.13
N ASP A 114 -14.12 9.06 -12.01
CA ASP A 114 -15.39 8.38 -11.79
C ASP A 114 -15.25 6.86 -11.91
N GLY A 115 -15.93 6.17 -11.01
CA GLY A 115 -15.96 4.71 -10.97
C GLY A 115 -15.97 4.17 -9.54
N SER A 116 -15.72 2.87 -9.44
CA SER A 116 -15.65 2.15 -8.18
C SER A 116 -14.29 1.47 -8.03
N LYS A 117 -13.89 1.20 -6.79
CA LYS A 117 -12.67 0.42 -6.53
C LYS A 117 -12.84 -0.98 -7.10
N LEU A 118 -11.79 -1.48 -7.75
CA LEU A 118 -11.77 -2.84 -8.25
C LEU A 118 -11.90 -3.84 -7.10
N ALA A 119 -13.03 -4.54 -7.06
CA ALA A 119 -13.20 -5.67 -6.16
C ALA A 119 -12.41 -6.87 -6.69
N TRP A 120 -11.51 -7.42 -5.87
CA TRP A 120 -10.69 -8.55 -6.24
C TRP A 120 -10.66 -9.60 -5.13
N THR A 121 -11.02 -10.82 -5.47
CA THR A 121 -11.05 -11.98 -4.57
C THR A 121 -10.53 -13.22 -5.30
N GLU A 122 -10.47 -14.37 -4.62
CA GLU A 122 -10.06 -15.63 -5.27
C GLU A 122 -10.97 -16.01 -6.45
N SER A 123 -12.28 -15.73 -6.36
CA SER A 123 -13.29 -16.15 -7.32
C SER A 123 -13.90 -15.02 -8.14
N PHE A 124 -13.57 -13.77 -7.84
CA PHE A 124 -14.11 -12.59 -8.50
C PHE A 124 -12.99 -11.57 -8.80
N PRO A 125 -12.93 -10.94 -9.97
CA PRO A 125 -13.76 -11.19 -11.16
C PRO A 125 -13.50 -12.61 -11.72
N GLN A 126 -14.52 -13.22 -12.33
CA GLN A 126 -14.37 -14.51 -13.02
C GLN A 126 -13.70 -14.32 -14.39
N ARG A 127 -13.12 -15.37 -14.96
CA ARG A 127 -12.66 -15.35 -16.35
C ARG A 127 -13.88 -15.41 -17.30
N PRO A 128 -13.87 -14.71 -18.45
CA PRO A 128 -12.73 -14.01 -19.06
C PRO A 128 -12.46 -12.60 -18.50
N LEU A 129 -13.42 -11.99 -17.80
CA LEU A 129 -13.32 -10.60 -17.33
C LEU A 129 -12.04 -10.30 -16.52
N ARG A 130 -11.60 -11.25 -15.69
CA ARG A 130 -10.32 -11.13 -14.97
C ARG A 130 -9.12 -10.89 -15.91
N ASP A 131 -9.08 -11.63 -17.02
CA ASP A 131 -7.98 -11.54 -17.98
C ASP A 131 -8.05 -10.20 -18.75
N ASP A 132 -9.26 -9.70 -19.00
CA ASP A 132 -9.48 -8.39 -19.62
C ASP A 132 -9.02 -7.23 -18.72
N ILE A 133 -9.33 -7.29 -17.42
CA ILE A 133 -8.88 -6.27 -16.45
C ILE A 133 -7.35 -6.28 -16.32
N LEU A 134 -6.74 -7.47 -16.21
CA LEU A 134 -5.27 -7.59 -16.14
C LEU A 134 -4.60 -7.04 -17.41
N THR A 135 -5.22 -7.25 -18.57
CA THR A 135 -4.73 -6.72 -19.85
C THR A 135 -4.77 -5.19 -19.85
N GLN A 136 -5.86 -4.58 -19.37
CA GLN A 136 -5.96 -3.12 -19.27
C GLN A 136 -4.91 -2.54 -18.31
N MET A 137 -4.74 -3.15 -17.14
CA MET A 137 -3.71 -2.73 -16.17
C MET A 137 -2.30 -2.84 -16.75
N ALA A 138 -2.00 -3.92 -17.46
CA ALA A 138 -0.71 -4.11 -18.12
C ALA A 138 -0.47 -3.05 -19.21
N LYS A 139 -1.49 -2.72 -20.01
CA LYS A 139 -1.41 -1.66 -21.02
C LYS A 139 -1.15 -0.30 -20.40
N MET A 140 -1.87 0.07 -19.34
CA MET A 140 -1.64 1.35 -18.65
C MET A 140 -0.22 1.46 -18.09
N GLN A 141 0.32 0.35 -17.57
CA GLN A 141 1.69 0.32 -17.09
C GLN A 141 2.71 0.42 -18.23
N LEU A 142 2.46 -0.27 -19.34
CA LEU A 142 3.31 -0.16 -20.52
C LEU A 142 3.29 1.25 -21.08
N ASP A 143 2.10 1.86 -21.22
CA ASP A 143 1.94 3.26 -21.61
C ASP A 143 2.75 4.16 -20.65
N LEU A 144 2.55 4.05 -19.34
CA LEU A 144 3.30 4.85 -18.36
C LEU A 144 4.80 4.78 -18.61
N ILE A 145 5.32 3.56 -18.76
CA ILE A 145 6.73 3.29 -19.00
C ILE A 145 7.18 3.89 -20.35
N GLU A 146 6.46 3.62 -21.44
CA GLU A 146 6.80 4.09 -22.80
C GLU A 146 6.81 5.62 -22.90
N TYR A 147 5.82 6.28 -22.30
CA TYR A 147 5.69 7.74 -22.36
C TYR A 147 6.70 8.46 -21.45
N THR A 148 7.10 7.84 -20.35
CA THR A 148 8.03 8.44 -19.37
C THR A 148 9.47 7.95 -19.52
N LEU A 149 9.73 7.06 -20.48
CA LEU A 149 11.07 6.56 -20.76
C LEU A 149 12.01 7.70 -21.19
N GLU A 150 13.08 7.88 -20.43
CA GLU A 150 14.12 8.85 -20.69
C GLU A 150 15.50 8.33 -20.29
N ASN A 151 16.55 9.07 -20.65
CA ASN A 151 17.90 8.80 -20.20
C ASN A 151 18.21 9.68 -18.99
N SER A 152 18.33 9.05 -17.82
CA SER A 152 18.73 9.70 -16.59
C SER A 152 20.21 10.12 -16.61
N HIS A 153 20.54 11.15 -15.84
CA HIS A 153 21.91 11.55 -15.58
C HIS A 153 22.67 10.58 -14.66
N SER A 154 21.94 9.72 -13.94
CA SER A 154 22.51 8.68 -13.08
C SER A 154 22.29 7.29 -13.65
N THR A 155 23.23 6.41 -13.39
CA THR A 155 23.13 4.98 -13.70
C THR A 155 22.15 4.26 -12.77
N THR A 156 21.67 3.10 -13.20
CA THR A 156 20.87 2.18 -12.38
C THR A 156 21.54 1.89 -11.04
N THR A 157 22.86 1.69 -11.03
CA THR A 157 23.64 1.47 -9.81
C THR A 157 23.53 2.66 -8.86
N GLU A 158 23.83 3.88 -9.32
CA GLU A 158 23.81 5.09 -8.49
C GLU A 158 22.43 5.36 -7.89
N PHE A 159 21.35 5.06 -8.63
CA PHE A 159 20.00 5.21 -8.12
C PHE A 159 19.69 4.22 -7.00
N PHE A 160 19.94 2.92 -7.22
CA PHE A 160 19.67 1.93 -6.19
C PHE A 160 20.59 2.10 -4.98
N GLU A 161 21.83 2.55 -5.17
CA GLU A 161 22.71 2.97 -4.06
C GLU A 161 22.12 4.15 -3.27
N ARG A 162 21.55 5.15 -3.96
CA ARG A 162 20.85 6.26 -3.30
C ARG A 162 19.64 5.77 -2.50
N LEU A 163 18.83 4.85 -3.05
CA LEU A 163 17.70 4.26 -2.34
C LEU A 163 18.14 3.47 -1.11
N LEU A 164 19.17 2.65 -1.23
CA LEU A 164 19.73 1.87 -0.12
C LEU A 164 20.33 2.80 0.95
N ARG A 165 21.01 3.88 0.55
CA ARG A 165 21.53 4.90 1.47
C ARG A 165 20.41 5.61 2.23
N ASN A 166 19.32 5.98 1.54
CA ASN A 166 18.14 6.59 2.17
C ASN A 166 17.47 5.62 3.15
N ARG A 167 17.34 4.35 2.77
CA ARG A 167 16.79 3.29 3.62
C ARG A 167 17.66 3.08 4.86
N ARG A 168 18.98 3.00 4.69
CA ARG A 168 19.95 2.92 5.79
C ARG A 168 19.85 4.10 6.75
N SER A 169 19.81 5.32 6.23
CA SER A 169 19.64 6.54 7.04
C SER A 169 18.36 6.49 7.88
N ARG A 170 17.26 5.97 7.31
CA ARG A 170 16.01 5.77 8.05
C ARG A 170 16.12 4.70 9.15
N VAL A 171 16.86 3.62 8.91
CA VAL A 171 17.15 2.59 9.94
C VAL A 171 18.00 3.18 11.06
N GLU A 172 19.07 3.91 10.75
CA GLU A 172 19.96 4.58 11.72
C GLU A 172 19.20 5.62 12.57
N GLN A 173 18.19 6.28 11.99
CA GLN A 173 17.29 7.20 12.68
C GLN A 173 16.13 6.51 13.43
N PHE A 174 16.08 5.18 13.48
CA PHE A 174 14.98 4.39 14.07
C PHE A 174 13.60 4.68 13.45
N LYS A 175 13.56 5.15 12.20
CA LYS A 175 12.33 5.43 11.42
C LYS A 175 11.89 4.24 10.55
N PHE A 176 12.55 3.10 10.72
CA PHE A 176 12.27 1.86 10.01
C PHE A 176 12.55 0.69 10.97
N ALA A 177 11.53 0.23 11.67
CA ALA A 177 11.70 -0.70 12.80
C ALA A 177 11.97 -2.15 12.34
N ASP A 178 11.60 -2.50 11.11
CA ASP A 178 11.54 -3.88 10.61
C ASP A 178 12.79 -4.28 9.81
N LEU A 179 13.82 -3.42 9.77
CA LEU A 179 15.03 -3.63 8.99
C LEU A 179 16.25 -3.29 9.83
N SER A 180 17.21 -4.21 9.92
CA SER A 180 18.46 -3.97 10.62
C SER A 180 19.46 -3.25 9.74
N LEU A 181 20.47 -2.64 10.36
CA LEU A 181 21.60 -2.06 9.63
C LEU A 181 22.34 -3.13 8.83
N GLN A 182 22.41 -4.37 9.35
CA GLN A 182 23.05 -5.49 8.67
C GLN A 182 22.29 -5.84 7.39
N ASP A 183 20.96 -5.86 7.42
CA ASP A 183 20.15 -6.12 6.21
C ASP A 183 20.41 -5.08 5.13
N CYS A 184 20.59 -3.80 5.48
CA CYS A 184 20.96 -2.77 4.52
C CYS A 184 22.36 -3.01 3.91
N LEU A 185 23.33 -3.46 4.72
CA LEU A 185 24.68 -3.76 4.25
C LEU A 185 24.70 -5.00 3.35
N ASP A 186 23.95 -6.04 3.70
CA ASP A 186 23.82 -7.27 2.92
C ASP A 186 23.14 -6.99 1.57
N GLN A 187 22.06 -6.20 1.56
CA GLN A 187 21.40 -5.72 0.33
C GLN A 187 22.37 -4.91 -0.55
N GLN A 188 23.18 -4.05 0.06
CA GLN A 188 24.17 -3.25 -0.67
C GLN A 188 25.28 -4.13 -1.27
N ALA A 189 25.73 -5.16 -0.56
CA ALA A 189 26.75 -6.09 -1.06
C ALA A 189 26.27 -6.90 -2.27
N LEU A 190 24.96 -7.16 -2.36
CA LEU A 190 24.36 -7.91 -3.47
C LEU A 190 24.09 -7.05 -4.72
N LEU A 191 24.06 -5.72 -4.58
CA LEU A 191 23.58 -4.82 -5.63
C LEU A 191 24.31 -5.00 -6.97
N SER A 192 25.64 -5.08 -6.96
CA SER A 192 26.44 -5.26 -8.18
C SER A 192 26.19 -6.61 -8.85
N THR A 193 25.90 -7.64 -8.06
CA THR A 193 25.58 -8.99 -8.56
C THR A 193 24.19 -9.02 -9.19
N ILE A 194 23.22 -8.34 -8.56
CA ILE A 194 21.82 -8.24 -9.01
C ILE A 194 21.73 -7.43 -10.31
N LEU A 195 22.34 -6.24 -10.32
CA LEU A 195 22.28 -5.37 -11.49
C LEU A 195 23.10 -5.91 -12.66
N GLY A 196 24.20 -6.63 -12.37
CA GLY A 196 25.04 -7.24 -13.39
C GLY A 196 25.45 -6.26 -14.49
N ALA A 197 25.18 -6.63 -15.74
CA ALA A 197 25.47 -5.78 -16.91
C ALA A 197 24.54 -4.57 -17.04
N ASP A 198 23.36 -4.61 -16.41
CA ASP A 198 22.34 -3.56 -16.50
C ASP A 198 22.63 -2.41 -15.49
N GLY A 199 23.66 -2.56 -14.63
CA GLY A 199 24.05 -1.57 -13.63
C GLY A 199 24.54 -0.24 -14.19
N SER A 200 25.07 -0.23 -15.42
CA SER A 200 25.47 0.99 -16.14
C SER A 200 24.36 1.57 -17.01
N ASP A 201 23.18 0.97 -17.05
CA ASP A 201 22.05 1.49 -17.81
C ASP A 201 21.61 2.84 -17.21
N THR A 202 21.15 3.73 -18.09
CA THR A 202 20.65 5.07 -17.76
C THR A 202 19.18 5.21 -18.10
N ALA A 203 18.56 4.20 -18.74
CA ALA A 203 17.15 4.20 -19.07
C ALA A 203 16.28 4.21 -17.80
N LEU A 204 15.50 5.27 -17.64
CA LEU A 204 14.62 5.50 -16.51
C LEU A 204 13.20 5.72 -17.01
N ALA A 205 12.22 5.16 -16.31
CA ALA A 205 10.82 5.46 -16.53
C ALA A 205 10.08 5.52 -15.19
N MET A 206 8.88 6.07 -15.20
CA MET A 206 8.00 6.02 -14.04
C MET A 206 7.33 4.64 -13.93
N ASP A 207 7.12 4.18 -12.70
CA ASP A 207 6.29 3.04 -12.36
C ASP A 207 5.27 3.50 -11.31
N HIS A 208 4.00 3.06 -11.40
CA HIS A 208 3.03 3.38 -10.34
C HIS A 208 3.48 2.85 -8.97
N GLY A 209 4.21 1.74 -8.91
CA GLY A 209 4.81 1.19 -7.67
C GLY A 209 3.81 0.61 -6.65
N ASP A 210 2.52 0.91 -6.75
CA ASP A 210 1.45 0.45 -5.84
C ASP A 210 0.22 -0.11 -6.59
N PHE A 211 0.46 -1.06 -7.50
CA PHE A 211 -0.59 -1.80 -8.25
C PHE A 211 -1.29 -2.82 -7.36
N LYS A 212 -2.26 -2.34 -6.58
CA LYS A 212 -3.18 -3.20 -5.82
C LYS A 212 -4.63 -2.88 -6.18
N PRO A 213 -5.55 -3.86 -6.12
CA PRO A 213 -6.94 -3.67 -6.52
C PRO A 213 -7.62 -2.45 -5.86
N GLU A 214 -7.27 -2.15 -4.61
CA GLU A 214 -7.82 -1.02 -3.85
C GLU A 214 -7.46 0.36 -4.41
N ASN A 215 -6.44 0.42 -5.29
CA ASN A 215 -5.99 1.61 -5.98
C ASN A 215 -6.46 1.66 -7.44
N ILE A 216 -7.13 0.64 -7.97
CA ILE A 216 -7.63 0.63 -9.35
C ILE A 216 -9.09 1.08 -9.35
N ILE A 217 -9.43 2.04 -10.22
CA ILE A 217 -10.80 2.53 -10.42
C ILE A 217 -11.35 1.98 -11.74
N VAL A 218 -12.54 1.38 -11.68
CA VAL A 218 -13.23 0.81 -12.83
C VAL A 218 -14.65 1.35 -13.00
N ASP A 219 -15.15 1.41 -14.23
CA ASP A 219 -16.57 1.68 -14.51
C ASP A 219 -17.47 0.47 -14.31
N GLN A 220 -18.75 0.61 -14.67
CA GLN A 220 -19.76 -0.44 -14.52
C GLN A 220 -19.48 -1.65 -15.42
N GLU A 221 -18.77 -1.44 -16.52
CA GLU A 221 -18.33 -2.45 -17.48
C GLU A 221 -16.93 -3.01 -17.16
N TYR A 222 -16.34 -2.63 -16.03
CA TYR A 222 -14.99 -3.02 -15.59
C TYR A 222 -13.86 -2.53 -16.51
N ASN A 223 -14.06 -1.44 -17.24
CA ASN A 223 -12.97 -0.73 -17.89
C ASN A 223 -12.19 0.05 -16.84
N VAL A 224 -10.87 -0.08 -16.84
CA VAL A 224 -9.99 0.65 -15.93
C VAL A 224 -9.97 2.12 -16.34
N LYS A 225 -10.42 3.01 -15.44
CA LYS A 225 -10.49 4.46 -15.66
C LYS A 225 -9.28 5.21 -15.15
N GLY A 226 -8.56 4.63 -14.19
CA GLY A 226 -7.39 5.24 -13.62
C GLY A 226 -6.95 4.56 -12.34
N MET A 227 -5.93 5.13 -11.73
CA MET A 227 -5.32 4.62 -10.50
C MET A 227 -5.26 5.72 -9.44
N ARG A 228 -5.37 5.31 -8.18
CA ARG A 228 -5.24 6.19 -7.02
C ARG A 228 -3.83 6.07 -6.44
N GLY A 229 -3.19 7.20 -6.26
CA GLY A 229 -1.78 7.31 -5.84
C GLY A 229 -0.97 8.04 -6.90
N THR A 230 0.26 8.40 -6.59
CA THR A 230 1.21 8.91 -7.59
C THR A 230 2.20 7.84 -7.96
N PRO A 231 2.51 7.70 -9.26
CA PRO A 231 3.69 6.98 -9.69
C PRO A 231 4.97 7.53 -9.09
N SER A 232 5.99 6.69 -9.01
CA SER A 232 7.33 7.04 -8.55
C SER A 232 8.36 6.63 -9.59
N GLU A 233 9.50 7.32 -9.62
CA GLU A 233 10.65 6.95 -10.47
C GLU A 233 11.10 5.51 -10.16
N ALA A 234 11.25 4.67 -11.18
CA ALA A 234 11.78 3.32 -11.06
C ALA A 234 12.75 3.02 -12.22
N TYR A 235 13.99 2.65 -11.90
CA TYR A 235 14.90 2.14 -12.93
C TYR A 235 14.39 0.80 -13.43
N ALA A 236 14.12 0.71 -14.72
CA ALA A 236 13.56 -0.50 -15.27
C ALA A 236 14.68 -1.47 -15.61
N ILE A 237 14.73 -2.54 -14.83
CA ILE A 237 15.37 -3.76 -15.28
C ILE A 237 14.40 -4.40 -16.28
N ARG A 238 14.73 -4.29 -17.58
CA ARG A 238 14.14 -4.97 -18.76
C ARG A 238 12.61 -5.17 -18.78
N LYS A 239 11.82 -4.15 -18.40
CA LYS A 239 10.36 -4.13 -18.65
C LYS A 239 9.99 -3.62 -20.05
N TYR A 240 10.92 -2.97 -20.76
CA TYR A 240 10.66 -2.21 -21.99
C TYR A 240 10.47 -3.03 -23.28
N ASP A 241 10.95 -4.26 -23.32
CA ASP A 241 10.78 -5.15 -24.49
C ASP A 241 9.52 -6.05 -24.37
N LEU A 242 8.66 -5.81 -23.37
CA LEU A 242 7.50 -6.66 -23.07
C LEU A 242 6.26 -6.14 -23.80
N THR A 243 5.85 -6.82 -24.88
CA THR A 243 4.53 -6.60 -25.48
C THR A 243 3.41 -7.28 -24.66
N ASP A 244 2.13 -6.93 -24.88
CA ASP A 244 0.99 -7.69 -24.31
C ASP A 244 1.06 -9.18 -24.66
N GLN A 245 1.55 -9.50 -25.87
CA GLN A 245 1.80 -10.87 -26.30
C GLN A 245 2.91 -11.53 -25.47
N ASP A 246 3.98 -10.80 -25.14
CA ASP A 246 5.05 -11.30 -24.28
C ASP A 246 4.57 -11.51 -22.85
N LEU A 247 3.79 -10.58 -22.28
CA LEU A 247 3.20 -10.75 -20.96
C LEU A 247 2.28 -11.98 -20.92
N ARG A 248 1.38 -12.13 -21.89
CA ARG A 248 0.50 -13.31 -22.00
C ARG A 248 1.28 -14.61 -22.21
N ALA A 249 2.37 -14.58 -22.99
CA ALA A 249 3.22 -15.75 -23.25
C ALA A 249 4.15 -16.10 -22.09
N LYS A 250 4.52 -15.12 -21.25
CA LYS A 250 5.50 -15.27 -20.16
C LYS A 250 4.85 -15.35 -18.78
N LEU A 251 3.58 -14.96 -18.62
CA LEU A 251 2.78 -15.20 -17.43
C LEU A 251 2.67 -16.71 -17.20
N ARG A 252 3.53 -17.21 -16.32
CA ARG A 252 3.51 -18.60 -15.89
C ARG A 252 2.73 -18.69 -14.59
N LYS A 253 1.82 -19.66 -14.53
CA LYS A 253 1.23 -20.05 -13.26
C LYS A 253 2.35 -20.49 -12.33
N ILE A 254 2.48 -19.84 -11.18
CA ILE A 254 3.36 -20.31 -10.10
C ILE A 254 2.86 -21.69 -9.66
N PRO A 255 3.68 -22.74 -9.76
CA PRO A 255 3.28 -24.07 -9.31
C PRO A 255 2.92 -24.06 -7.82
N ASP A 256 1.90 -24.82 -7.42
CA ASP A 256 1.44 -24.84 -6.03
C ASP A 256 2.57 -25.19 -5.03
N ARG A 257 3.48 -26.09 -5.44
CA ARG A 257 4.64 -26.51 -4.65
C ARG A 257 5.65 -25.39 -4.35
N ASP A 258 5.63 -24.31 -5.13
CA ASP A 258 6.56 -23.19 -5.01
C ASP A 258 5.94 -22.04 -4.20
N ALA A 259 4.62 -22.04 -4.01
CA ALA A 259 3.88 -20.98 -3.29
C ALA A 259 3.22 -21.45 -1.99
N PHE A 260 2.93 -22.74 -1.86
CA PHE A 260 2.21 -23.31 -0.72
C PHE A 260 2.94 -24.56 -0.18
N PRO A 261 3.16 -24.66 1.15
CA PRO A 261 3.78 -25.84 1.72
C PRO A 261 2.83 -27.05 1.65
N LYS A 262 3.41 -28.25 1.56
CA LYS A 262 2.65 -29.50 1.63
C LYS A 262 2.06 -29.68 3.03
N MET A 263 0.92 -30.35 3.09
CA MET A 263 0.33 -30.79 4.35
C MET A 263 1.31 -31.71 5.11
N THR A 264 1.54 -31.42 6.40
CA THR A 264 2.15 -32.36 7.35
C THR A 264 1.07 -32.96 8.27
N GLN A 265 1.39 -34.05 8.97
CA GLN A 265 0.40 -34.79 9.77
C GLN A 265 -0.02 -34.06 11.06
N ASP A 266 0.77 -33.10 11.52
CA ASP A 266 0.64 -32.48 12.85
C ASP A 266 -0.19 -31.19 12.88
N ILE A 267 -0.97 -30.93 11.82
CA ILE A 267 -1.69 -29.67 11.66
C ILE A 267 -3.21 -29.90 11.84
N THR A 268 -3.93 -28.96 12.46
CA THR A 268 -5.38 -28.97 12.73
C THR A 268 -6.25 -28.43 11.59
N LEU A 269 -6.98 -29.28 10.86
CA LEU A 269 -7.79 -28.86 9.70
C LEU A 269 -8.94 -27.94 10.11
N LEU A 270 -9.20 -26.89 9.32
CA LEU A 270 -10.40 -26.08 9.47
C LEU A 270 -11.65 -26.96 9.23
N PRO A 271 -12.63 -26.99 10.18
CA PRO A 271 -13.84 -27.79 10.00
C PRO A 271 -14.64 -27.38 8.75
N PRO A 272 -15.17 -28.33 7.96
CA PRO A 272 -15.90 -28.03 6.72
C PRO A 272 -17.14 -27.14 6.90
N LEU A 273 -17.77 -27.18 8.08
CA LEU A 273 -18.98 -26.42 8.41
C LEU A 273 -18.68 -25.05 9.07
N SER A 274 -17.44 -24.57 8.97
CA SER A 274 -17.07 -23.28 9.56
C SER A 274 -17.73 -22.13 8.81
N ASP A 275 -18.29 -21.18 9.55
CA ASP A 275 -18.85 -19.95 9.01
C ASP A 275 -17.71 -19.04 8.52
N VAL A 276 -17.39 -19.16 7.22
CA VAL A 276 -16.28 -18.43 6.57
C VAL A 276 -16.42 -16.91 6.63
N THR A 277 -17.62 -16.38 6.87
CA THR A 277 -17.84 -14.92 7.00
C THR A 277 -17.22 -14.36 8.28
N LYS A 278 -17.05 -15.21 9.31
CA LYS A 278 -16.43 -14.89 10.60
C LYS A 278 -14.93 -15.16 10.62
N LEU A 279 -14.35 -15.60 9.50
CA LEU A 279 -12.96 -16.00 9.41
C LEU A 279 -12.15 -15.04 8.53
N PHE A 280 -10.94 -14.75 8.98
CA PHE A 280 -9.88 -14.10 8.22
C PHE A 280 -8.89 -15.17 7.78
N PHE A 281 -8.58 -15.22 6.49
CA PHE A 281 -7.63 -16.20 5.95
C PHE A 281 -6.30 -15.53 5.67
N LYS A 282 -5.31 -15.77 6.53
CA LYS A 282 -3.94 -15.33 6.28
C LYS A 282 -3.31 -16.25 5.22
N ARG A 283 -2.75 -15.67 4.17
CA ARG A 283 -2.17 -16.36 3.01
C ARG A 283 -0.64 -16.13 2.97
N PRO A 284 0.13 -17.00 2.30
CA PRO A 284 1.55 -16.73 2.06
C PRO A 284 1.73 -15.41 1.32
N GLN A 285 2.83 -14.71 1.60
CA GLN A 285 3.21 -13.48 0.90
C GLN A 285 3.80 -13.83 -0.47
N ILE A 286 2.94 -14.22 -1.43
CA ILE A 286 3.33 -14.71 -2.77
C ILE A 286 4.14 -13.66 -3.55
N HIS A 287 3.96 -12.37 -3.27
CA HIS A 287 4.75 -11.31 -3.91
C HIS A 287 6.24 -11.41 -3.58
N CYS A 288 6.63 -11.95 -2.43
CA CYS A 288 8.02 -12.20 -2.07
C CYS A 288 8.65 -13.34 -2.87
N LEU A 289 7.87 -14.18 -3.58
CA LEU A 289 8.42 -15.20 -4.49
C LEU A 289 9.13 -14.59 -5.72
N LEU A 290 8.83 -13.31 -6.02
CA LEU A 290 9.36 -12.60 -7.17
C LEU A 290 10.67 -11.83 -6.86
N GLU A 291 11.03 -11.72 -5.58
CA GLU A 291 12.33 -11.19 -5.17
C GLU A 291 13.38 -12.30 -5.31
N GLU A 292 14.58 -11.97 -5.81
CA GLU A 292 15.63 -12.91 -6.27
C GLU A 292 16.14 -13.94 -5.24
N PHE A 293 15.61 -13.96 -4.01
CA PHE A 293 15.92 -14.94 -2.96
C PHE A 293 14.70 -15.70 -2.42
N GLY A 294 13.51 -15.55 -3.03
CA GLY A 294 12.22 -15.78 -2.37
C GLY A 294 11.54 -17.16 -2.48
N GLY A 295 11.98 -18.06 -3.37
CA GLY A 295 11.20 -19.26 -3.68
C GLY A 295 10.96 -20.21 -2.49
N SER A 296 12.03 -20.59 -1.79
CA SER A 296 11.94 -21.52 -0.65
C SER A 296 11.64 -20.82 0.68
N ILE A 297 12.01 -19.55 0.83
CA ILE A 297 11.85 -18.82 2.10
C ILE A 297 10.39 -18.49 2.37
N VAL A 298 9.58 -18.16 1.36
CA VAL A 298 8.13 -17.89 1.54
C VAL A 298 7.40 -19.12 2.03
N LEU A 299 7.73 -20.30 1.50
CA LEU A 299 7.18 -21.58 1.93
C LEU A 299 7.56 -21.87 3.39
N GLN A 300 8.83 -21.66 3.73
CA GLN A 300 9.37 -21.91 5.06
C GLN A 300 8.77 -20.95 6.09
N MET A 301 8.74 -19.64 5.80
CA MET A 301 8.12 -18.63 6.64
C MET A 301 6.63 -18.92 6.87
N PHE A 302 5.90 -19.27 5.82
CA PHE A 302 4.49 -19.60 5.96
C PHE A 302 4.28 -20.91 6.75
N LEU A 303 5.16 -21.90 6.59
CA LEU A 303 5.12 -23.12 7.39
C LEU A 303 5.43 -22.84 8.87
N GLU A 304 6.41 -21.98 9.16
CA GLU A 304 6.74 -21.52 10.52
C GLU A 304 5.56 -20.77 11.15
N GLU A 305 4.87 -19.93 10.38
CA GLU A 305 3.64 -19.28 10.84
C GLU A 305 2.55 -20.31 11.18
N VAL A 306 2.35 -21.33 10.34
CA VAL A 306 1.41 -22.43 10.62
C VAL A 306 1.78 -23.15 11.91
N GLN A 307 3.06 -23.50 12.08
CA GLN A 307 3.56 -24.19 13.28
C GLN A 307 3.41 -23.33 14.54
N ALA A 308 3.68 -22.03 14.44
CA ALA A 308 3.50 -21.08 15.54
C ALA A 308 2.02 -20.99 15.94
N MET A 309 1.10 -20.93 14.97
CA MET A 309 -0.34 -20.87 15.27
C MET A 309 -0.85 -22.18 15.88
N GLU A 310 -0.41 -23.35 15.40
CA GLU A 310 -0.72 -24.65 16.03
C GLU A 310 -0.22 -24.72 17.48
N PHE A 311 0.98 -24.21 17.72
CA PHE A 311 1.55 -24.17 19.06
C PHE A 311 0.79 -23.20 19.98
N LEU A 312 0.46 -22.00 19.50
CA LEU A 312 -0.29 -20.98 20.26
C LEU A 312 -1.73 -21.44 20.55
N ALA A 313 -2.34 -22.23 19.66
CA ALA A 313 -3.66 -22.81 19.89
C ALA A 313 -3.72 -23.74 21.11
N ARG A 314 -2.58 -24.34 21.50
CA ARG A 314 -2.46 -25.15 22.73
C ARG A 314 -2.25 -24.29 23.98
N HIS A 315 -1.98 -23.00 23.81
CA HIS A 315 -1.63 -22.06 24.88
C HIS A 315 -2.51 -20.80 24.79
N LEU A 316 -3.83 -21.00 24.81
CA LEU A 316 -4.82 -19.96 24.59
C LEU A 316 -4.58 -18.73 25.49
N HIS A 317 -4.71 -17.55 24.88
CA HIS A 317 -4.59 -16.27 25.56
C HIS A 317 -5.67 -15.31 25.06
N PRO A 318 -6.39 -14.59 25.93
CA PRO A 318 -7.51 -13.74 25.53
C PRO A 318 -7.11 -12.59 24.59
N ASN A 319 -5.85 -12.16 24.65
CA ASN A 319 -5.31 -11.06 23.84
C ASN A 319 -4.57 -11.56 22.57
N ILE A 320 -4.63 -12.85 22.24
CA ILE A 320 -4.10 -13.44 20.99
C ILE A 320 -5.28 -13.88 20.13
N VAL A 321 -5.22 -13.61 18.82
CA VAL A 321 -6.31 -13.94 17.90
C VAL A 321 -6.60 -15.45 17.90
N PRO A 322 -7.87 -15.88 18.04
CA PRO A 322 -8.19 -17.30 17.99
C PRO A 322 -7.92 -17.89 16.60
N TYR A 323 -7.19 -19.00 16.60
CA TYR A 323 -6.90 -19.86 15.45
C TYR A 323 -7.99 -20.93 15.31
N HIS A 324 -8.45 -21.19 14.08
CA HIS A 324 -9.53 -22.13 13.78
C HIS A 324 -9.08 -23.33 12.93
N GLY A 325 -7.79 -23.40 12.58
CA GLY A 325 -7.25 -24.42 11.69
C GLY A 325 -6.76 -23.83 10.36
N TYR A 326 -6.30 -24.71 9.48
CA TYR A 326 -5.79 -24.34 8.15
C TYR A 326 -6.68 -24.85 7.02
N VAL A 327 -6.54 -24.19 5.87
CA VAL A 327 -7.27 -24.50 4.65
C VAL A 327 -6.38 -25.28 3.70
N ILE A 328 -6.76 -26.52 3.40
CA ILE A 328 -6.12 -27.32 2.35
C ILE A 328 -6.81 -27.09 1.01
N LYS A 329 -6.01 -26.86 -0.03
CA LYS A 329 -6.46 -27.06 -1.42
C LYS A 329 -5.39 -27.85 -2.16
N ARG A 330 -5.81 -28.88 -2.90
CA ARG A 330 -4.91 -29.71 -3.75
C ARG A 330 -3.68 -30.26 -2.99
N GLY A 331 -3.88 -30.70 -1.74
CA GLY A 331 -2.81 -31.26 -0.90
C GLY A 331 -1.82 -30.26 -0.30
N HIS A 332 -2.04 -28.95 -0.49
CA HIS A 332 -1.19 -27.90 0.04
C HIS A 332 -1.93 -27.04 1.06
N VAL A 333 -1.21 -26.57 2.06
CA VAL A 333 -1.70 -25.61 3.06
C VAL A 333 -1.77 -24.25 2.38
N THR A 334 -2.97 -23.77 2.11
CA THR A 334 -3.16 -22.52 1.37
C THR A 334 -3.41 -21.34 2.27
N GLY A 335 -3.84 -21.54 3.52
CA GLY A 335 -4.23 -20.43 4.39
C GLY A 335 -4.39 -20.85 5.86
N ILE A 336 -4.16 -19.90 6.74
CA ILE A 336 -4.39 -19.99 8.20
C ILE A 336 -5.72 -19.29 8.48
N ALA A 337 -6.67 -19.99 9.10
CA ALA A 337 -7.97 -19.42 9.44
C ALA A 337 -7.92 -18.83 10.86
N LEU A 338 -8.15 -17.53 10.94
CA LEU A 338 -8.18 -16.74 12.18
C LEU A 338 -9.55 -16.12 12.37
N THR A 339 -9.89 -15.75 13.60
CA THR A 339 -11.11 -14.96 13.85
C THR A 339 -11.04 -13.64 13.10
N ARG A 340 -12.08 -13.31 12.33
CA ARG A 340 -12.21 -12.01 11.65
C ARG A 340 -12.70 -10.97 12.65
N TYR A 341 -11.90 -9.95 12.88
CA TYR A 341 -12.33 -8.74 13.58
C TYR A 341 -12.86 -7.71 12.57
N GLN A 342 -13.92 -6.99 12.94
CA GLN A 342 -14.58 -6.02 12.06
C GLN A 342 -13.71 -4.79 11.76
N LYS A 343 -12.74 -4.50 12.63
CA LYS A 343 -11.84 -3.36 12.52
C LYS A 343 -10.42 -3.83 12.81
N ILE A 344 -9.48 -3.45 11.95
CA ILE A 344 -8.06 -3.51 12.27
C ILE A 344 -7.67 -2.23 13.04
N LEU A 345 -6.58 -2.29 13.80
CA LEU A 345 -6.08 -1.17 14.61
C LEU A 345 -5.96 0.13 13.81
N ASP A 346 -5.44 0.02 12.60
CA ASP A 346 -5.39 1.08 11.60
C ASP A 346 -6.75 1.79 11.48
N HIS A 347 -7.85 1.07 11.25
CA HIS A 347 -9.19 1.67 11.14
C HIS A 347 -9.69 2.33 12.45
N HIS A 348 -9.23 1.89 13.62
CA HIS A 348 -9.55 2.55 14.89
C HIS A 348 -8.80 3.88 15.03
N PHE A 349 -7.52 3.93 14.67
CA PHE A 349 -6.75 5.17 14.68
C PHE A 349 -7.20 6.17 13.60
N TYR A 350 -7.72 5.69 12.45
CA TYR A 350 -8.11 6.55 11.32
C TYR A 350 -9.55 7.13 11.38
N ASN A 351 -10.48 6.48 12.10
CA ASN A 351 -11.88 6.89 12.11
C ASN A 351 -12.24 7.75 13.34
N ASP A 352 -12.03 7.20 14.54
CA ASP A 352 -12.23 7.90 15.80
C ASP A 352 -11.51 7.14 16.93
N ALA A 353 -10.52 7.79 17.54
CA ALA A 353 -9.72 7.22 18.62
C ALA A 353 -10.25 7.61 20.02
N SER A 354 -11.31 8.43 20.12
CA SER A 354 -11.84 8.90 21.41
C SER A 354 -12.36 7.78 22.30
N ASP A 355 -12.81 6.68 21.68
CA ASP A 355 -13.47 5.57 22.36
C ASP A 355 -12.49 4.43 22.69
N LEU A 356 -11.22 4.55 22.26
CA LEU A 356 -10.19 3.55 22.50
C LEU A 356 -9.46 3.87 23.81
N ASP A 357 -9.68 3.05 24.83
CA ASP A 357 -8.87 3.07 26.05
C ASP A 357 -7.45 2.58 25.73
N LEU A 358 -6.58 3.54 25.38
CA LEU A 358 -5.19 3.29 24.98
C LEU A 358 -4.40 2.58 26.08
N ASP A 359 -4.63 2.93 27.34
CA ASP A 359 -3.93 2.33 28.47
C ASP A 359 -4.34 0.86 28.64
N ARG A 360 -5.63 0.55 28.48
CA ARG A 360 -6.12 -0.83 28.50
C ARG A 360 -5.60 -1.61 27.29
N PHE A 361 -5.62 -1.02 26.11
CA PHE A 361 -5.10 -1.64 24.90
C PHE A 361 -3.61 -1.96 25.03
N GLU A 362 -2.78 -1.01 25.50
CA GLU A 362 -1.36 -1.24 25.71
C GLU A 362 -1.11 -2.35 26.74
N ARG A 363 -1.85 -2.35 27.85
CA ARG A 363 -1.78 -3.44 28.84
C ARG A 363 -2.11 -4.80 28.22
N GLN A 364 -3.15 -4.88 27.40
CA GLN A 364 -3.55 -6.12 26.72
C GLN A 364 -2.50 -6.60 25.70
N CYS A 365 -1.90 -5.67 24.94
CA CYS A 365 -0.79 -6.00 24.03
C CYS A 365 0.44 -6.50 24.79
N ARG A 366 0.83 -5.81 25.87
CA ARG A 366 1.97 -6.20 26.71
C ARG A 366 1.77 -7.59 27.32
N ASP A 367 0.59 -7.85 27.86
CA ASP A 367 0.20 -9.14 28.41
C ASP A 367 0.27 -10.26 27.35
N ALA A 368 -0.20 -10.00 26.11
CA ALA A 368 -0.05 -10.94 25.00
C ALA A 368 1.42 -11.22 24.64
N ILE A 369 2.24 -10.17 24.56
CA ILE A 369 3.67 -10.26 24.20
C ILE A 369 4.43 -10.99 25.30
N ASP A 370 4.21 -10.65 26.57
CA ASP A 370 4.84 -11.31 27.71
C ASP A 370 4.47 -12.80 27.75
N ARG A 371 3.22 -13.14 27.39
CA ARG A 371 2.80 -14.53 27.25
C ARG A 371 3.55 -15.23 26.11
N ILE A 372 3.66 -14.62 24.94
CA ILE A 372 4.41 -15.18 23.79
C ILE A 372 5.88 -15.40 24.17
N HIS A 373 6.52 -14.42 24.82
CA HIS A 373 7.89 -14.53 25.30
C HIS A 373 8.06 -15.63 26.37
N SER A 374 7.10 -15.78 27.29
CA SER A 374 7.12 -16.86 28.29
C SER A 374 7.06 -18.25 27.68
N LEU A 375 6.57 -18.37 26.44
CA LEU A 375 6.52 -19.61 25.68
C LEU A 375 7.79 -19.86 24.85
N GLY A 376 8.79 -18.98 24.95
CA GLY A 376 10.03 -19.07 24.16
C GLY A 376 9.86 -18.65 22.70
N LEU A 377 8.75 -18.00 22.36
CA LEU A 377 8.49 -17.45 21.03
C LEU A 377 8.78 -15.95 21.03
N ALA A 378 9.21 -15.41 19.89
CA ALA A 378 9.28 -13.97 19.65
C ALA A 378 8.23 -13.57 18.62
N HIS A 379 7.57 -12.44 18.84
CA HIS A 379 6.71 -11.84 17.83
C HIS A 379 7.60 -11.00 16.89
N ASN A 380 7.96 -11.54 15.73
CA ASN A 380 8.90 -10.91 14.77
C ASN A 380 8.31 -9.74 13.97
N ASP A 381 7.11 -9.27 14.32
CA ASP A 381 6.51 -8.03 13.77
C ASP A 381 5.73 -7.28 14.87
N PRO A 382 6.36 -6.84 15.97
CA PRO A 382 5.67 -6.00 16.91
C PRO A 382 5.60 -4.62 16.27
N ARG A 383 4.58 -4.32 15.46
CA ARG A 383 4.24 -2.91 15.17
C ARG A 383 3.81 -2.27 16.49
N PRO A 384 4.63 -1.44 17.15
CA PRO A 384 4.22 -0.78 18.38
C PRO A 384 3.60 0.58 18.02
N PRO A 385 2.71 1.12 18.86
CA PRO A 385 2.35 2.52 18.76
C PRO A 385 3.60 3.37 19.00
N HIS A 386 3.73 4.43 18.22
CA HIS A 386 4.77 5.45 18.33
C HIS A 386 5.14 5.73 19.79
N ARG A 387 6.32 5.27 20.23
CA ARG A 387 6.90 5.67 21.52
C ARG A 387 7.24 7.16 21.46
N THR A 388 6.54 7.96 22.25
CA THR A 388 7.09 9.19 22.79
C THR A 388 8.16 8.80 23.82
N ARG A 389 9.40 9.23 23.61
CA ARG A 389 10.45 9.14 24.63
C ARG A 389 10.22 10.26 25.65
N GLN A 390 10.13 9.87 26.93
CA GLN A 390 10.62 10.69 28.03
C GLN A 390 11.98 10.13 28.46
N SER A 391 13.03 10.93 28.25
CA SER A 391 14.14 11.19 29.18
C SER A 391 14.99 12.29 28.57
#